data_AF-A0ABD6RUI4-F1
#
_entry.id   AF-A0ABD6RUI4-F1
#
_cell.length_a   1.000
_cell.length_b   1.000
_cell.length_c   1.000
_cell.angle_alpha   90.00
_cell.angle_beta   90.00
_cell.angle_gamma   90.00
#
_symmetry.space_group_name_H-M   'P 1'
#
loop_
_entity.id
_entity.type
_entity.pdbx_description
1 polymer ?
#
loop_
_entity_poly.entity_id
_entity_poly.type
_entity_poly.pdbx_seq_one_letter_code
_entity_poly.pdbx_strand_id
1 'polypeptide(L)'
;MNILISTCNIGIPVLMIFIGILYKCNSYKKIDRTLDLIIPIATFFTGFSERDREHLCKNTNNLASVNRKCSLIWSISGICTLLLTIISLILNKSDIYNTSVILLEPELLILVIVFITVEYILKRNFNKKISKQY
;
A
#
# COMPACT_ATOMS: atom_id res chain seq x y z
N MET A 1 1.80 -17.38 22.81
CA MET A 1 2.35 -16.84 21.54
C MET A 1 1.32 -15.91 20.95
N ASN A 2 1.63 -14.63 20.74
CA ASN A 2 0.64 -13.67 20.22
C ASN A 2 0.48 -13.90 18.71
N ILE A 3 -0.34 -14.89 18.33
CA ILE A 3 -0.62 -15.32 16.95
C ILE A 3 -0.98 -14.14 16.05
N LEU A 4 -1.61 -13.12 16.63
CA LEU A 4 -1.96 -11.86 15.98
C LEU A 4 -0.76 -11.18 15.30
N ILE A 5 0.38 -11.04 15.98
CA ILE A 5 1.54 -10.32 15.44
C ILE A 5 2.14 -11.07 14.26
N SER A 6 2.32 -12.38 14.39
CA SER A 6 2.83 -13.21 13.29
C SER A 6 1.86 -13.23 12.09
N THR A 7 0.55 -13.17 12.35
CA THR A 7 -0.47 -13.06 11.31
C THR A 7 -0.41 -11.70 10.61
N CYS A 8 -0.15 -10.61 11.34
CA CYS A 8 0.07 -9.29 10.73
C CYS A 8 1.30 -9.29 9.81
N ASN A 9 2.40 -9.92 10.21
CA ASN A 9 3.64 -9.94 9.41
C ASN A 9 3.47 -10.62 8.05
N ILE A 10 2.52 -11.55 7.93
CA ILE A 10 2.17 -12.18 6.63
C ILE A 10 1.03 -11.41 5.97
N GLY A 11 0.05 -10.96 6.76
CA GLY A 11 -1.15 -10.30 6.29
C GLY A 11 -0.87 -8.96 5.61
N ILE A 12 0.05 -8.15 6.14
CA ILE A 12 0.39 -6.84 5.57
C ILE A 12 0.99 -7.00 4.16
N PRO A 13 2.05 -7.80 3.94
CA PRO A 13 2.57 -8.02 2.58
C PRO A 13 1.56 -8.65 1.63
N VAL A 14 0.72 -9.59 2.11
CA VAL A 14 -0.33 -10.20 1.28
C VAL A 14 -1.37 -9.16 0.86
N LEU A 15 -1.77 -8.26 1.76
CA LEU A 15 -2.69 -7.17 1.47
C LEU A 15 -2.10 -6.19 0.44
N MET A 16 -0.80 -5.89 0.53
CA MET A 16 -0.10 -5.08 -0.49
C MET A 16 -0.17 -5.73 -1.87
N ILE A 17 0.09 -7.04 -1.96
CA ILE A 17 0.00 -7.78 -3.23
C ILE A 17 -1.43 -7.76 -3.77
N PHE A 18 -2.42 -7.96 -2.89
CA PHE A 18 -3.85 -7.92 -3.26
C PHE A 18 -4.26 -6.57 -3.85
N ILE A 19 -3.84 -5.46 -3.25
CA ILE A 19 -4.07 -4.11 -3.79
C ILE A 19 -3.43 -3.96 -5.18
N GLY A 20 -2.20 -4.46 -5.36
CA GLY A 20 -1.54 -4.46 -6.66
C GLY A 20 -2.32 -5.21 -7.75
N ILE A 21 -2.95 -6.34 -7.40
CA ILE A 21 -3.84 -7.09 -8.31
C ILE A 21 -5.11 -6.28 -8.61
N LEU A 22 -5.72 -5.64 -7.62
CA LEU A 22 -6.90 -4.80 -7.83
C LEU A 22 -6.61 -3.66 -8.81
N TYR A 23 -5.45 -3.01 -8.70
CA TYR A 23 -4.98 -2.01 -9.67
C TYR A 23 -4.79 -2.60 -11.07
N LYS A 24 -4.26 -3.83 -11.20
CA LYS A 24 -4.13 -4.53 -12.48
C LYS A 24 -5.48 -4.82 -13.13
N CYS A 25 -6.49 -5.17 -12.32
CA CYS A 25 -7.85 -5.45 -12.76
C CYS A 25 -8.73 -4.19 -12.91
N ASN A 26 -8.16 -2.98 -12.76
CA ASN A 26 -8.90 -1.71 -12.80
C ASN A 26 -10.16 -1.69 -11.91
N SER A 27 -10.14 -2.40 -10.77
CA SER A 27 -11.31 -2.56 -9.90
C SER A 27 -11.44 -1.39 -8.91
N TYR A 28 -11.63 -0.17 -9.42
CA TYR A 28 -11.54 1.08 -8.65
C TYR A 28 -12.35 1.09 -7.36
N LYS A 29 -13.63 0.67 -7.39
CA LYS A 29 -14.48 0.62 -6.19
C LYS A 29 -13.92 -0.26 -5.06
N LYS A 30 -13.20 -1.33 -5.42
CA LYS A 30 -12.54 -2.22 -4.45
C LYS A 30 -11.22 -1.65 -3.98
N ILE A 31 -10.49 -0.95 -4.86
CA ILE A 31 -9.24 -0.25 -4.52
C ILE A 31 -9.54 0.80 -3.47
N ASP A 32 -10.48 1.71 -3.73
CA ASP A 32 -10.82 2.81 -2.82
C ASP A 32 -11.22 2.27 -1.45
N ARG A 33 -12.15 1.31 -1.40
CA ARG A 33 -12.57 0.67 -0.14
C ARG A 33 -11.42 0.02 0.63
N THR A 34 -10.41 -0.51 -0.05
CA THR A 34 -9.24 -1.14 0.61
C THR A 34 -8.27 -0.08 1.10
N LEU A 35 -8.06 0.99 0.32
CA LEU A 35 -7.22 2.12 0.70
C LEU A 35 -7.82 2.90 1.86
N ASP A 36 -9.15 3.03 1.94
CA ASP A 36 -9.87 3.67 3.06
C ASP A 36 -9.53 3.03 4.42
N LEU A 37 -9.20 1.74 4.45
CA LEU A 37 -8.75 1.06 5.66
C LEU A 37 -7.32 1.44 6.06
N ILE A 38 -6.49 1.84 5.10
CA ILE A 38 -5.10 2.25 5.30
C ILE A 38 -5.00 3.76 5.60
N ILE A 39 -5.96 4.56 5.11
CA ILE A 39 -5.99 6.02 5.29
C ILE A 39 -5.80 6.43 6.75
N PRO A 40 -6.56 5.91 7.74
CA PRO A 40 -6.39 6.31 9.14
C PRO A 40 -4.98 6.07 9.65
N ILE A 41 -4.34 4.97 9.22
CA ILE A 41 -2.98 4.62 9.58
C ILE A 41 -2.00 5.61 8.93
N ALA A 42 -2.13 5.85 7.62
CA ALA A 42 -1.27 6.79 6.91
C ALA A 42 -1.43 8.22 7.44
N THR A 43 -2.65 8.67 7.72
CA THR A 43 -2.94 9.98 8.32
C THR A 43 -2.38 10.10 9.73
N PHE A 44 -2.40 9.03 10.53
CA PHE A 44 -1.73 9.02 11.83
C PHE A 44 -0.22 9.26 11.70
N PHE A 45 0.43 8.69 10.68
CA PHE A 45 1.87 8.87 10.43
C PHE A 45 2.24 10.17 9.69
N THR A 46 1.33 10.76 8.91
CA THR A 46 1.66 11.86 7.97
C THR A 46 0.89 13.16 8.20
N GLY A 47 -0.20 13.14 8.97
CA GLY A 47 -1.08 14.29 9.17
C GLY A 47 -1.93 14.69 7.95
N PHE A 48 -2.00 13.86 6.91
CA PHE A 48 -2.75 14.17 5.67
C PHE A 48 -4.27 14.22 5.91
N SER A 49 -4.93 15.34 5.59
CA SER A 49 -6.38 15.53 5.79
C SER A 49 -7.24 14.93 4.67
N GLU A 50 -8.45 14.48 5.00
CA GLU A 50 -9.46 13.92 4.09
C GLU A 50 -9.85 14.87 2.93
N ARG A 51 -9.77 16.18 3.17
CA ARG A 51 -10.29 17.23 2.25
C ARG A 51 -9.51 17.32 0.93
N ASP A 52 -8.24 16.87 0.92
CA ASP A 52 -7.39 16.88 -0.29
C ASP A 52 -7.69 15.74 -1.28
N ARG A 53 -8.54 14.77 -0.90
CA ARG A 53 -8.77 13.52 -1.67
C ARG A 53 -10.06 13.50 -2.49
N GLU A 54 -11.11 14.22 -2.09
CA GLU A 54 -12.43 14.18 -2.74
C GLU A 54 -12.38 14.57 -4.24
N HIS A 55 -11.42 15.42 -4.62
CA HIS A 55 -11.25 15.89 -5.99
C HIS A 55 -10.58 14.88 -6.94
N LEU A 56 -9.96 13.82 -6.40
CA LEU A 56 -9.13 12.85 -7.14
C LEU A 56 -9.91 11.63 -7.63
N CYS A 57 -10.91 11.19 -6.86
CA CYS A 57 -11.68 9.97 -7.13
C CYS A 57 -12.64 10.10 -8.33
N LYS A 58 -12.96 11.33 -8.78
CA LYS A 58 -14.05 11.59 -9.72
C LYS A 58 -13.69 11.53 -11.21
N ASN A 59 -12.42 11.38 -11.60
CA ASN A 59 -11.97 11.56 -13.00
C ASN A 59 -11.30 10.30 -13.64
N THR A 60 -11.79 9.12 -13.28
CA THR A 60 -11.10 7.81 -13.36
C THR A 60 -11.26 7.03 -14.67
N ASN A 61 -11.79 7.64 -15.74
CA ASN A 61 -12.16 6.90 -16.95
C ASN A 61 -11.00 6.67 -17.96
N ASN A 62 -9.77 7.13 -17.69
CA ASN A 62 -8.68 6.98 -18.68
C ASN A 62 -7.28 6.90 -18.06
N LEU A 63 -6.99 5.86 -17.25
CA LEU A 63 -5.73 5.77 -16.48
C LEU A 63 -5.04 4.39 -16.48
N ALA A 64 -5.28 3.54 -17.49
CA ALA A 64 -4.72 2.17 -17.53
C ALA A 64 -3.18 2.11 -17.37
N SER A 65 -2.44 3.08 -17.91
CA SER A 65 -0.97 3.15 -17.81
C SER A 65 -0.49 3.53 -16.40
N VAL A 66 -1.22 4.39 -15.69
CA VAL A 66 -0.90 4.78 -14.31
C VAL A 66 -1.29 3.67 -13.36
N ASN A 67 -2.42 2.99 -13.58
CA ASN A 67 -2.81 1.80 -12.83
C ASN A 67 -1.78 0.69 -12.95
N ARG A 68 -1.21 0.48 -14.14
CA ARG A 68 -0.11 -0.50 -14.31
C ARG A 68 1.11 -0.14 -13.46
N LYS A 69 1.47 1.15 -13.37
CA LYS A 69 2.58 1.60 -12.52
C LYS A 69 2.26 1.40 -11.03
N CYS A 70 1.08 1.79 -10.59
CA CYS A 70 0.64 1.62 -9.20
C CYS A 70 0.57 0.13 -8.83
N SER A 71 0.02 -0.70 -9.71
CA SER A 71 -0.02 -2.16 -9.58
C SER A 71 1.37 -2.74 -9.36
N LEU A 72 2.34 -2.36 -10.19
CA LEU A 72 3.71 -2.82 -10.07
C LEU A 72 4.35 -2.38 -8.75
N ILE A 73 4.16 -1.12 -8.33
CA ILE A 73 4.71 -0.61 -7.07
C ILE A 73 4.16 -1.42 -5.89
N TRP A 74 2.83 -1.60 -5.81
CA TRP A 74 2.17 -2.38 -4.75
C TRP A 74 2.60 -3.84 -4.74
N SER A 75 2.58 -4.51 -5.90
CA SER A 75 2.93 -5.93 -5.98
C SER A 75 4.41 -6.20 -5.72
N ILE A 76 5.33 -5.39 -6.27
CA ILE A 76 6.78 -5.59 -6.06
C ILE A 76 7.13 -5.34 -4.60
N SER A 77 6.65 -4.24 -4.01
CA SER A 77 6.89 -3.95 -2.60
C SER A 77 6.33 -5.05 -1.69
N GLY A 78 5.09 -5.50 -1.93
CA GLY A 78 4.51 -6.60 -1.16
C GLY A 78 5.28 -7.91 -1.27
N ILE A 79 5.72 -8.31 -2.48
CA ILE A 79 6.53 -9.53 -2.66
C ILE A 79 7.89 -9.40 -1.97
N CYS A 80 8.57 -8.26 -2.11
CA CYS A 80 9.85 -8.01 -1.47
C CYS A 80 9.73 -8.06 0.07
N THR A 81 8.72 -7.39 0.64
CA THR A 81 8.47 -7.43 2.09
C THR A 81 8.15 -8.84 2.56
N LEU A 82 7.33 -9.59 1.83
CA LEU A 82 6.99 -10.97 2.18
C LEU A 82 8.24 -11.88 2.20
N LEU A 83 9.10 -11.77 1.17
CA LEU A 83 10.35 -12.53 1.11
C LEU A 83 11.29 -12.19 2.27
N LEU A 84 11.47 -10.90 2.56
CA LEU A 84 12.30 -10.45 3.68
C LEU A 84 11.78 -10.97 5.03
N THR A 85 10.46 -10.96 5.20
CA THR A 85 9.79 -11.47 6.40
C THR A 85 10.04 -12.96 6.57
N ILE A 86 9.81 -13.75 5.52
CA ILE A 86 10.04 -15.20 5.55
C ILE A 86 11.51 -15.52 5.85
N ILE A 87 12.46 -14.86 5.19
CA ILE A 87 13.89 -15.06 5.42
C ILE A 87 14.26 -14.72 6.87
N SER A 88 13.77 -13.59 7.38
CA SER A 88 14.06 -13.14 8.75
C SER A 88 13.51 -14.08 9.81
N LEU A 89 12.32 -14.65 9.58
CA LEU A 89 11.70 -15.64 10.46
C LEU A 89 12.43 -16.99 10.45
N ILE A 90 12.95 -17.41 9.28
CA ILE A 90 13.74 -18.64 9.16
C ILE A 90 15.09 -18.49 9.89
N LEU A 91 15.77 -17.34 9.70
CA LEU A 91 17.08 -17.08 10.32
C LEU A 91 16.99 -16.98 11.85
N ASN A 92 15.91 -16.40 12.38
CA ASN A 92 15.71 -16.20 13.81
C ASN A 92 14.68 -17.18 14.40
N LYS A 93 14.76 -18.45 13.99
CA LYS A 93 13.81 -19.50 14.38
C LYS A 93 13.69 -19.69 15.90
N SER A 94 14.74 -19.39 16.67
CA SER A 94 14.73 -19.49 18.14
C SER A 94 13.85 -18.42 18.80
N ASP A 95 13.77 -17.23 18.20
CA ASP A 95 13.17 -16.02 18.79
C ASP A 95 12.12 -15.39 17.88
N ILE A 96 11.34 -16.26 17.20
CA ILE A 96 10.31 -15.89 16.22
C ILE A 96 9.41 -14.75 16.73
N TYR A 97 9.03 -14.78 18.01
CA TYR A 97 8.17 -13.75 18.59
C TYR A 97 8.85 -12.37 18.60
N ASN A 98 10.06 -12.29 19.14
CA ASN A 98 10.77 -11.01 19.25
C ASN A 98 11.11 -10.45 17.87
N THR A 99 11.56 -11.31 16.97
CA THR A 99 11.78 -10.96 15.56
C THR A 99 10.49 -10.48 14.89
N SER A 100 9.33 -11.12 15.17
CA SER A 100 8.06 -10.68 14.59
C SER A 100 7.65 -9.28 15.04
N VAL A 101 7.83 -8.96 16.33
CA VAL A 101 7.55 -7.62 16.88
C VAL A 101 8.46 -6.59 16.21
N ILE A 102 9.76 -6.88 16.09
CA ILE A 102 10.74 -5.99 15.48
C ILE A 102 10.48 -5.78 13.97
N LEU A 103 9.97 -6.79 13.27
CA LEU A 103 9.63 -6.70 11.84
C LEU A 103 8.35 -5.92 11.56
N LEU A 104 7.41 -5.89 12.49
CA LEU A 104 6.11 -5.25 12.28
C LEU A 104 6.23 -3.74 12.05
N GLU A 105 7.12 -3.07 12.78
CA GLU A 105 7.35 -1.63 12.66
C GLU A 105 7.89 -1.22 11.26
N PRO A 106 8.98 -1.81 10.73
CA PRO A 106 9.42 -1.51 9.37
C PRO A 106 8.43 -1.96 8.29
N GLU A 107 7.67 -3.04 8.50
CA GLU A 107 6.60 -3.44 7.56
C GLU A 107 5.50 -2.38 7.43
N LEU A 108 5.03 -1.85 8.57
CA LEU A 108 4.04 -0.77 8.59
C LEU A 108 4.60 0.52 7.96
N LEU A 109 5.88 0.83 8.20
CA LEU A 109 6.54 1.98 7.58
C LEU A 109 6.60 1.83 6.06
N ILE A 110 6.97 0.65 5.55
CA ILE A 110 6.99 0.36 4.11
C ILE A 110 5.59 0.52 3.51
N LEU A 111 4.56 -0.01 4.18
CA LEU A 111 3.16 0.13 3.75
C LEU A 111 2.78 1.61 3.59
N VAL A 112 3.09 2.44 4.59
CA VAL A 112 2.79 3.89 4.57
C VAL A 112 3.56 4.61 3.46
N ILE A 113 4.85 4.34 3.29
CA ILE A 113 5.67 4.96 2.23
C ILE A 113 5.14 4.59 0.83
N VAL A 114 4.79 3.33 0.61
CA VAL A 114 4.21 2.85 -0.65
C VAL A 114 2.88 3.54 -0.93
N PHE A 115 2.03 3.65 0.09
CA PHE A 115 0.75 4.32 -0.01
C PHE A 115 0.92 5.79 -0.42
N ILE A 116 1.75 6.56 0.28
CA ILE A 116 2.04 7.97 -0.04
C ILE A 116 2.60 8.11 -1.47
N THR A 117 3.51 7.22 -1.87
CA THR A 117 4.13 7.25 -3.19
C THR A 117 3.09 7.05 -4.30
N VAL A 118 2.18 6.10 -4.12
CA VAL A 118 1.11 5.81 -5.08
C VAL A 118 0.11 6.97 -5.14
N GLU A 119 -0.31 7.51 -3.99
CA GLU A 119 -1.16 8.70 -3.88
C GLU A 119 -0.54 9.90 -4.61
N TYR A 120 0.76 10.15 -4.39
CA TYR A 120 1.48 11.22 -5.06
C TYR A 120 1.54 11.03 -6.58
N ILE A 121 1.79 9.81 -7.06
CA ILE A 121 1.79 9.49 -8.49
C ILE A 121 0.42 9.70 -9.11
N LEU A 122 -0.65 9.30 -8.42
CA LEU A 122 -2.02 9.56 -8.85
C LEU A 122 -2.26 11.07 -8.93
N LYS A 123 -2.04 11.82 -7.84
CA LYS A 123 -2.21 13.29 -7.76
C LYS A 123 -1.48 14.04 -8.86
N ARG A 124 -0.21 13.69 -9.11
CA ARG A 124 0.60 14.31 -10.16
C ARG A 124 0.03 14.09 -11.57
N ASN A 125 -0.49 12.90 -11.85
CA ASN A 125 -1.05 12.59 -13.18
C ASN A 125 -2.42 13.25 -13.40
N PHE A 126 -3.24 13.40 -12.37
CA PHE A 126 -4.50 14.15 -12.46
C PHE A 126 -4.26 15.65 -12.73
N ASN A 127 -3.35 16.29 -11.99
CA ASN A 127 -3.03 17.71 -12.20
C ASN A 127 -2.49 17.99 -13.61
N LYS A 128 -1.63 17.11 -14.15
CA LYS A 128 -1.12 17.22 -15.52
C LYS A 128 -2.18 17.07 -16.61
N LYS A 129 -3.29 16.39 -16.31
CA LYS A 129 -4.38 16.16 -17.28
C LYS A 129 -5.29 17.38 -17.37
N ILE A 130 -5.57 18.02 -16.23
CA ILE A 130 -6.34 19.28 -16.17
C ILE A 130 -5.59 20.40 -16.91
N SER A 131 -4.27 20.50 -16.74
CA SER A 131 -3.45 21.52 -17.43
C SER A 131 -3.27 21.32 -18.94
N LYS A 132 -3.76 20.20 -19.52
CA LYS A 132 -3.72 19.92 -20.96
C LYS A 132 -5.07 20.10 -21.65
N GLN A 133 -6.15 20.29 -20.89
CA GLN A 133 -7.49 20.53 -21.41
C GLN A 133 -7.87 22.02 -21.46
N TYR A 134 -7.01 22.89 -20.92
CA TYR A 134 -7.03 24.34 -21.08
C TYR A 134 -5.82 24.75 -21.92
#